data_AF-A0A9X3K370-F1
#
_entry.id   AF-A0A9X3K370-F1
#
_cell.length_a   1.000
_cell.length_b   1.000
_cell.length_c   1.000
_cell.angle_alpha   90.00
_cell.angle_beta   90.00
_cell.angle_gamma   90.00
#
_symmetry.space_group_name_H-M   'P 1'
#
loop_
_entity.id
_entity.type
_entity.pdbx_description
1 polymer ?
#
loop_
_entity_poly.entity_id
_entity_poly.type
_entity_poly.pdbx_seq_one_letter_code
_entity_poly.pdbx_strand_id
1 'polypeptide(L)'
;MRYIFLGILLLGLANCEVSDKESVYDQPAFGEFLDLNCEARKLKDERFTLAEKLRKDENYVSNPDSLKNALASQSRELAEQIRLRLDDLTGEMNLDQKRVFNDSLEARIAKIGCE
;
A
#
# COMPACT_ATOMS: atom_id res chain seq x y z
N MET A 1 42.34 -50.38 -15.82
CA MET A 1 42.15 -49.64 -14.55
C MET A 1 41.78 -48.22 -14.91
N ARG A 2 40.54 -47.83 -14.63
CA ARG A 2 39.85 -46.58 -14.97
C ARG A 2 39.94 -45.61 -13.78
N TYR A 3 40.25 -44.33 -14.01
CA TYR A 3 39.83 -43.17 -13.21
C TYR A 3 39.84 -41.96 -14.17
N ILE A 4 38.80 -41.69 -14.96
CA ILE A 4 37.56 -40.92 -14.70
C ILE A 4 37.81 -39.48 -14.22
N PHE A 5 37.64 -38.56 -15.19
CA PHE A 5 37.00 -37.23 -15.20
C PHE A 5 36.32 -36.70 -13.91
N LEU A 6 36.16 -35.36 -13.89
CA LEU A 6 35.26 -34.53 -13.08
C LEU A 6 35.84 -33.92 -11.80
N GLY A 7 36.65 -32.86 -11.97
CA GLY A 7 36.70 -31.76 -11.00
C GLY A 7 35.50 -30.84 -11.24
N ILE A 8 34.43 -31.11 -10.50
CA ILE A 8 33.11 -30.50 -10.63
C ILE A 8 33.16 -29.01 -10.29
N LEU A 9 32.66 -28.25 -11.25
CA LEU A 9 32.21 -26.88 -11.17
C LEU A 9 30.84 -26.88 -10.45
N LEU A 10 30.80 -26.71 -9.13
CA LEU A 10 29.55 -26.46 -8.40
C LEU A 10 29.77 -25.49 -7.23
N LEU A 11 29.16 -24.31 -7.40
CA LEU A 11 28.33 -23.64 -6.40
C LEU A 11 28.99 -23.21 -5.08
N GLY A 12 29.65 -22.05 -5.15
CA GLY A 12 29.72 -21.09 -4.05
C GLY A 12 28.74 -19.92 -4.22
N LEU A 13 27.60 -20.12 -4.90
CA LEU A 13 26.46 -19.21 -4.90
C LEU A 13 25.40 -19.75 -3.94
N ALA A 14 25.71 -19.78 -2.65
CA ALA A 14 24.74 -20.12 -1.62
C ALA A 14 25.21 -19.52 -0.30
N ASN A 15 25.11 -18.20 -0.20
CA ASN A 15 24.63 -17.52 0.99
C ASN A 15 24.12 -16.14 0.52
N CYS A 16 23.13 -16.18 -0.37
CA CYS A 16 22.16 -15.10 -0.42
C CYS A 16 21.36 -15.29 0.86
N GLU A 17 21.80 -14.60 1.92
CA GLU A 17 21.10 -14.52 3.19
C GLU A 17 19.80 -13.75 2.93
N VAL A 18 18.81 -14.45 2.35
CA VAL A 18 17.42 -14.00 2.28
C VAL A 18 16.87 -14.17 3.70
N SER A 19 17.30 -13.30 4.61
CA SER A 19 16.89 -13.34 6.01
C SER A 19 15.90 -12.20 6.28
N ASP A 20 14.69 -12.62 6.65
CA ASP A 20 13.57 -11.91 7.30
C ASP A 20 12.82 -10.80 6.55
N LYS A 21 13.36 -10.28 5.44
CA LYS A 21 12.80 -9.08 4.76
C LYS A 21 11.62 -9.32 3.81
N GLU A 22 11.39 -10.55 3.38
CA GLU A 22 10.26 -10.88 2.47
C GLU A 22 8.95 -11.10 3.24
N SER A 23 9.02 -11.33 4.56
CA SER A 23 7.86 -11.73 5.36
C SER A 23 6.80 -10.65 5.56
N VAL A 24 7.17 -9.36 5.54
CA VAL A 24 6.22 -8.25 5.78
C VAL A 24 5.16 -8.16 4.67
N TYR A 25 5.52 -8.47 3.42
CA TYR A 25 4.62 -8.33 2.28
C TYR A 25 3.61 -9.47 2.14
N ASP A 26 3.86 -10.60 2.82
CA ASP A 26 2.97 -11.76 2.85
C ASP A 26 2.16 -11.84 4.15
N GLN A 27 2.34 -10.87 5.05
CA GLN A 27 1.56 -10.74 6.27
C GLN A 27 0.16 -10.18 5.96
N PRO A 28 -0.90 -10.69 6.64
CA PRO A 28 -2.23 -10.10 6.60
C PRO A 28 -2.23 -8.58 6.86
N ALA A 29 -1.32 -8.12 7.72
CA ALA A 29 -1.15 -6.72 8.07
C ALA A 29 -0.85 -5.79 6.87
N PHE A 30 -0.12 -6.27 5.87
CA PHE A 30 0.14 -5.51 4.64
C PHE A 30 -1.06 -5.52 3.70
N GLY A 31 -1.80 -6.63 3.65
CA GLY A 31 -3.08 -6.72 2.94
C GLY A 31 -4.10 -5.69 3.47
N GLU A 32 -4.30 -5.68 4.79
CA GLU A 32 -5.15 -4.67 5.46
C GLU A 32 -4.69 -3.25 5.16
N PHE A 33 -3.38 -3.01 5.13
CA PHE A 33 -2.84 -1.70 4.80
C PHE A 33 -3.10 -1.29 3.35
N LEU A 34 -3.05 -2.24 2.39
CA LEU A 34 -3.46 -1.98 1.00
C LEU A 34 -4.94 -1.57 0.93
N ASP A 35 -5.81 -2.26 1.65
CA ASP A 35 -7.24 -1.97 1.67
C ASP A 35 -7.54 -0.56 2.20
N LEU A 36 -6.85 -0.15 3.28
CA LEU A 36 -6.97 1.21 3.82
C LEU A 36 -6.54 2.28 2.81
N ASN A 37 -5.38 2.08 2.16
CA ASN A 37 -4.91 3.01 1.12
C ASN A 37 -5.88 3.07 -0.06
N CYS A 38 -6.49 1.94 -0.39
CA CYS A 38 -7.51 1.85 -1.41
C CYS A 38 -8.79 2.62 -1.09
N GLU A 39 -9.28 2.45 0.13
CA GLU A 39 -10.43 3.19 0.62
C GLU A 39 -10.16 4.71 0.60
N ALA A 40 -8.93 5.12 0.92
CA ALA A 40 -8.57 6.54 0.90
C ALA A 40 -8.60 7.15 -0.50
N ARG A 41 -8.17 6.39 -1.51
CA ARG A 41 -8.25 6.79 -2.93
C ARG A 41 -9.70 6.91 -3.40
N LYS A 42 -10.53 5.90 -3.10
CA LYS A 42 -11.98 5.94 -3.41
C LYS A 42 -12.66 7.14 -2.76
N LEU A 43 -12.41 7.37 -1.47
CA LEU A 43 -13.02 8.48 -0.74
C LEU A 43 -12.56 9.85 -1.28
N LYS A 44 -11.29 9.96 -1.70
CA LYS A 44 -10.79 11.14 -2.40
C LYS A 44 -11.58 11.38 -3.69
N ASP A 45 -11.78 10.36 -4.51
CA ASP A 45 -12.51 10.47 -5.78
C ASP A 45 -14.00 10.79 -5.58
N GLU A 46 -14.63 10.21 -4.56
CA GLU A 46 -16.00 10.54 -4.18
C GLU A 46 -16.14 12.02 -3.79
N ARG A 47 -15.19 12.55 -3.02
CA ARG A 47 -15.16 13.98 -2.64
C ARG A 47 -14.99 14.89 -3.85
N PHE A 48 -14.09 14.56 -4.78
CA PHE A 48 -13.92 15.33 -6.01
C PHE A 48 -15.15 15.23 -6.90
N THR A 49 -15.71 14.03 -7.06
CA THR A 49 -16.93 13.80 -7.84
C THR A 49 -18.11 14.58 -7.29
N LEU A 50 -18.30 14.59 -5.96
CA LEU A 50 -19.32 15.39 -5.31
C LEU A 50 -19.09 16.89 -5.54
N ALA A 51 -17.84 17.36 -5.41
CA ALA A 51 -17.51 18.77 -5.66
C ALA A 51 -17.82 19.18 -7.11
N GLU A 52 -17.50 18.34 -8.10
CA GLU A 52 -17.84 18.59 -9.50
C GLU A 52 -19.35 18.62 -9.73
N LYS A 53 -20.10 17.70 -9.13
CA LYS A 53 -21.55 17.65 -9.26
C LYS A 53 -22.21 18.87 -8.62
N LEU A 54 -21.77 19.28 -7.44
CA LEU A 54 -22.23 20.50 -6.77
C LEU A 54 -21.86 21.78 -7.52
N ARG A 55 -20.75 21.80 -8.25
CA ARG A 55 -20.40 22.93 -9.11
C ARG A 55 -21.36 23.07 -10.30
N LYS A 56 -21.84 21.95 -10.83
CA LYS A 56 -22.79 21.92 -11.96
C LYS A 56 -24.24 22.18 -11.51
N ASP A 57 -24.61 21.66 -10.35
CA ASP A 57 -25.93 21.79 -9.74
C ASP A 57 -25.78 21.87 -8.21
N GLU A 58 -25.99 23.05 -7.65
CA GLU A 58 -25.89 23.29 -6.21
C GLU A 58 -26.92 22.50 -5.40
N ASN A 59 -28.02 22.06 -6.03
CA ASN A 59 -29.10 21.28 -5.44
C ASN A 59 -28.97 19.78 -5.71
N TYR A 60 -27.83 19.32 -6.26
CA TYR A 60 -27.57 17.91 -6.56
C TYR A 60 -27.82 16.98 -5.36
N VAL A 61 -27.62 17.47 -4.14
CA VAL A 61 -28.05 16.82 -2.90
C VAL A 61 -28.82 17.80 -2.02
N SER A 62 -29.74 17.28 -1.21
CA SER A 62 -30.60 18.09 -0.34
C SER A 62 -29.86 18.82 0.78
N ASN A 63 -28.72 18.30 1.24
CA ASN A 63 -27.91 18.91 2.28
C ASN A 63 -26.40 18.74 1.97
N PRO A 64 -25.84 19.61 1.11
CA PRO A 64 -24.47 19.46 0.65
C PRO A 64 -23.44 19.63 1.76
N ASP A 65 -23.68 20.52 2.72
CA ASP A 65 -22.71 20.81 3.77
C ASP A 65 -22.61 19.67 4.80
N SER A 66 -23.74 19.03 5.13
CA SER A 66 -23.72 17.82 5.95
C SER A 66 -22.92 16.70 5.28
N LEU A 67 -23.13 16.46 3.98
CA LEU A 67 -22.42 15.43 3.23
C LEU A 67 -20.92 15.73 3.10
N LYS A 68 -20.55 17.00 2.82
CA LYS A 68 -19.13 17.43 2.80
C LYS A 68 -18.46 17.18 4.15
N ASN A 69 -19.14 17.51 5.25
CA ASN A 69 -18.61 17.32 6.59
C ASN A 69 -18.43 15.85 6.94
N ALA A 70 -19.40 14.99 6.56
CA ALA A 70 -19.29 13.55 6.75
C ALA A 70 -18.09 12.95 6.00
N LEU A 71 -17.95 13.25 4.71
CA LEU A 71 -16.82 12.77 3.89
C LEU A 71 -15.47 13.32 4.38
N ALA A 72 -15.43 14.57 4.84
CA ALA A 72 -14.23 15.15 5.42
C ALA A 72 -13.86 14.48 6.75
N SER A 73 -14.84 14.12 7.58
CA SER A 73 -14.63 13.38 8.83
C SER A 73 -14.06 11.99 8.55
N GLN A 74 -14.71 11.23 7.68
CA GLN A 74 -14.25 9.89 7.26
C GLN A 74 -12.82 9.95 6.69
N SER A 75 -12.51 10.97 5.89
CA SER A 75 -11.19 11.13 5.30
C SER A 75 -10.11 11.41 6.35
N ARG A 76 -10.42 12.15 7.41
CA ARG A 76 -9.47 12.39 8.51
C ARG A 76 -9.24 11.14 9.34
N GLU A 77 -10.32 10.42 9.65
CA GLU A 77 -10.24 9.18 10.41
C GLU A 77 -9.42 8.13 9.68
N LEU A 78 -9.69 7.93 8.38
CA LEU A 78 -8.95 6.99 7.56
C LEU A 78 -7.47 7.39 7.38
N ALA A 79 -7.19 8.68 7.22
CA ALA A 79 -5.81 9.18 7.15
C ALA A 79 -5.03 8.89 8.44
N GLU A 80 -5.68 9.02 9.60
CA GLU A 80 -5.05 8.71 10.88
C GLU A 80 -4.81 7.21 11.04
N GLN A 81 -5.75 6.36 10.63
CA GLN A 81 -5.56 4.90 10.62
C GLN A 81 -4.37 4.48 9.74
N ILE A 82 -4.29 5.04 8.52
CA ILE A 82 -3.15 4.81 7.61
C ILE A 82 -1.85 5.26 8.27
N ARG A 83 -1.82 6.44 8.89
CA ARG A 83 -0.62 6.97 9.54
C ARG A 83 -0.12 6.05 10.66
N LEU A 84 -1.01 5.61 11.53
CA LEU A 84 -0.68 4.69 12.63
C LEU A 84 -0.18 3.35 12.10
N ARG A 85 -0.88 2.77 11.11
CA ARG A 85 -0.49 1.48 10.52
C ARG A 85 0.83 1.56 9.76
N LEU A 86 1.11 2.67 9.09
CA LEU A 86 2.39 2.91 8.42
C LEU A 86 3.54 2.96 9.43
N ASP A 87 3.34 3.61 10.57
CA ASP A 87 4.33 3.66 11.65
C ASP A 87 4.57 2.25 12.23
N ASP A 88 3.51 1.48 12.51
CA ASP A 88 3.61 0.10 12.97
C ASP A 88 4.39 -0.80 12.00
N LEU A 89 4.13 -0.67 10.70
CA LEU A 89 4.75 -1.50 9.67
C LEU A 89 6.19 -1.09 9.38
N THR A 90 6.54 0.19 9.52
CA THR A 90 7.79 0.73 9.02
C THR A 90 8.69 1.36 10.08
N GLY A 91 8.27 1.39 11.36
CA GLY A 91 8.98 2.09 12.44
C GLY A 91 10.45 1.69 12.57
N GLU A 92 10.71 0.37 12.53
CA GLU A 92 12.06 -0.21 12.63
C GLU A 92 12.81 -0.29 11.28
N MET A 93 12.16 0.08 10.18
CA MET A 93 12.78 0.03 8.85
C MET A 93 13.73 1.22 8.65
N ASN A 94 14.88 0.95 8.03
CA ASN A 94 15.76 2.00 7.53
C ASN A 94 15.17 2.68 6.27
N LEU A 95 15.81 3.77 5.82
CA LEU A 95 15.30 4.56 4.70
C LEU A 95 15.17 3.77 3.39
N ASP A 96 16.12 2.89 3.07
CA ASP A 96 16.08 2.11 1.84
C ASP A 96 14.98 1.03 1.91
N GLN A 97 14.76 0.44 3.09
CA GLN A 97 13.64 -0.46 3.32
C GLN A 97 12.29 0.25 3.18
N LYS A 98 12.16 1.47 3.71
CA LYS A 98 10.94 2.29 3.55
C LYS A 98 10.65 2.62 2.10
N ARG A 99 11.68 2.88 1.29
CA ARG A 99 11.54 3.07 -0.17
C ARG A 99 11.01 1.82 -0.85
N VAL A 100 11.64 0.67 -0.61
CA VAL A 100 11.20 -0.61 -1.19
C VAL A 100 9.77 -0.96 -0.75
N PHE A 101 9.42 -0.67 0.51
CA PHE A 101 8.07 -0.86 1.03
C PHE A 101 7.06 0.01 0.28
N ASN A 102 7.36 1.29 0.11
CA ASN A 102 6.51 2.22 -0.63
C ASN A 102 6.35 1.79 -2.10
N ASP A 103 7.43 1.40 -2.77
CA ASP A 103 7.38 0.92 -4.16
C ASP A 103 6.53 -0.35 -4.29
N SER A 104 6.64 -1.25 -3.31
CA SER A 104 5.83 -2.47 -3.25
C SER A 104 4.36 -2.18 -3.00
N LEU A 105 4.06 -1.22 -2.12
CA LEU A 105 2.70 -0.74 -1.85
C LEU A 105 2.07 -0.20 -3.14
N GLU A 106 2.74 0.74 -3.81
CA GLU A 106 2.24 1.35 -5.05
C GLU A 106 2.05 0.31 -6.16
N ALA A 107 3.01 -0.60 -6.34
CA ALA A 107 2.90 -1.67 -7.33
C ALA A 107 1.69 -2.60 -7.05
N ARG A 108 1.40 -2.90 -5.79
CA ARG A 108 0.25 -3.74 -5.43
C ARG A 108 -1.08 -2.99 -5.54
N ILE A 109 -1.14 -1.72 -5.16
CA ILE A 109 -2.34 -0.88 -5.37
C ILE A 109 -2.69 -0.80 -6.85
N ALA A 110 -1.69 -0.58 -7.72
CA ALA A 110 -1.87 -0.61 -9.17
C ALA A 110 -2.40 -1.97 -9.65
N LYS A 111 -1.81 -3.08 -9.17
CA LYS A 111 -2.22 -4.44 -9.53
C LYS A 111 -3.68 -4.76 -9.16
N ILE A 112 -4.18 -4.24 -8.05
CA ILE A 112 -5.58 -4.45 -7.61
C ILE A 112 -6.56 -3.43 -8.23
N GLY A 113 -6.08 -2.56 -9.13
CA GLY A 113 -6.93 -1.64 -9.90
C GLY A 113 -7.49 -0.50 -9.07
N CYS A 114 -6.69 0.02 -8.15
CA CYS A 114 -7.12 0.99 -7.15
C CYS A 114 -6.31 2.29 -7.26
N GLU A 115 -6.07 2.73 -8.49
CA GLU A 115 -5.35 3.95 -8.82
C GLU A 115 -6.19 5.21 -8.62
#